data_AF-A0A662SS09-F1
#
_entry.id   AF-A0A662SS09-F1
#
_cell.length_a   1.000
_cell.length_b   1.000
_cell.length_c   1.000
_cell.angle_alpha   90.00
_cell.angle_beta   90.00
_cell.angle_gamma   90.00
#
_symmetry.space_group_name_H-M   'P 1'
#
loop_
_entity.id
_entity.type
_entity.pdbx_description
1 polymer ?
#
loop_
_entity_poly.entity_id
_entity_poly.type
_entity_poly.pdbx_seq_one_letter_code
_entity_poly.pdbx_strand_id
1 'polypeptide(L)'
;MAKKPFIPMLLTVFFIAMGALNVLFSALFLGTELTEDLQLMISLTTIIGILYLVAGYGLYKGSARGWILATILTILSLIGSIVCENYPALAVHSVIFVLLLLAARHYGITIRKARPSIPFPSPATPVTTVQLPSRKSQIFVKRRKDLNSFY
;
A
#
# COMPACT_ATOMS: atom_id res chain seq x y z
N MET A 1 24.69 1.93 -3.91
CA MET A 1 23.32 1.72 -4.41
C MET A 1 22.67 0.61 -3.57
N ALA A 2 21.53 0.87 -2.94
CA ALA A 2 20.82 -0.18 -2.20
C ALA A 2 20.32 -1.25 -3.20
N LYS A 3 20.62 -2.52 -2.93
CA LYS A 3 20.20 -3.65 -3.78
C LYS A 3 18.68 -3.72 -3.76
N LYS A 4 18.03 -3.58 -4.92
CA LYS A 4 16.57 -3.73 -5.01
C LYS A 4 16.19 -5.15 -4.56
N PRO A 5 15.15 -5.32 -3.73
CA PRO A 5 14.74 -6.63 -3.28
C PRO A 5 14.23 -7.46 -4.48
N PHE A 6 14.66 -8.71 -4.55
CA PHE A 6 14.34 -9.60 -5.66
C PHE A 6 12.85 -9.97 -5.71
N ILE A 7 12.22 -10.20 -4.54
CA ILE A 7 10.82 -10.67 -4.46
C ILE A 7 9.82 -9.69 -5.11
N PRO A 8 9.83 -8.38 -4.79
CA PRO A 8 8.94 -7.41 -5.45
C PRO A 8 9.15 -7.32 -6.96
N MET A 9 10.40 -7.45 -7.41
CA MET A 9 10.72 -7.46 -8.85
C MET A 9 10.14 -8.70 -9.53
N LEU A 10 10.31 -9.88 -8.93
CA LEU A 10 9.74 -11.12 -9.44
C LEU A 10 8.20 -11.06 -9.51
N LEU A 11 7.54 -10.59 -8.44
CA LEU A 11 6.09 -10.40 -8.41
C LEU A 11 5.63 -9.43 -9.49
N THR A 12 6.34 -8.33 -9.70
CA THR A 12 6.05 -7.36 -10.75
C THR A 12 6.05 -8.03 -12.13
N VAL A 13 7.12 -8.75 -12.46
CA VAL A 13 7.25 -9.44 -13.75
C VAL A 13 6.13 -10.47 -13.91
N PHE A 14 5.83 -11.22 -12.85
CA PHE A 14 4.78 -12.24 -12.87
C PHE A 14 3.40 -11.64 -13.16
N PHE A 15 3.01 -10.57 -12.46
CA PHE A 15 1.72 -9.91 -12.66
C PHE A 15 1.61 -9.30 -14.06
N ILE A 16 2.69 -8.70 -14.57
CA ILE A 16 2.73 -8.17 -15.94
C ILE A 16 2.59 -9.31 -16.97
N ALA A 17 3.31 -10.41 -16.79
CA ALA A 17 3.24 -11.55 -17.69
C ALA A 17 1.84 -12.18 -17.73
N MET A 18 1.21 -12.40 -16.57
CA MET A 18 -0.16 -12.91 -16.49
C MET A 18 -1.17 -11.96 -17.15
N GLY A 19 -1.05 -10.66 -16.87
CA GLY A 19 -1.93 -9.66 -17.46
C GLY A 19 -1.79 -9.61 -18.98
N ALA A 20 -0.55 -9.58 -19.48
CA ALA A 20 -0.25 -9.59 -20.90
C ALA A 20 -0.74 -10.88 -21.59
N LEU A 21 -0.55 -12.04 -20.97
CA LEU A 21 -1.00 -13.31 -21.51
C LEU A 21 -2.53 -13.37 -21.61
N ASN A 22 -3.26 -12.91 -20.59
CA ASN A 22 -4.73 -12.87 -20.62
C ASN A 22 -5.24 -11.94 -21.72
N VAL A 23 -4.65 -10.75 -21.86
CA VAL A 23 -5.03 -9.81 -22.92
C VAL A 23 -4.71 -10.37 -24.30
N LEU A 24 -3.54 -11.00 -24.47
CA LEU A 24 -3.14 -11.63 -25.72
C LEU A 24 -4.07 -12.79 -26.08
N PHE A 25 -4.42 -13.63 -25.09
CA PHE A 25 -5.35 -14.73 -25.29
C PHE A 25 -6.71 -14.25 -25.77
N SER A 26 -7.26 -13.20 -25.16
CA SER A 26 -8.50 -12.58 -25.64
C SER A 26 -8.37 -11.99 -27.04
N ALA A 27 -7.20 -11.43 -27.38
CA ALA A 27 -6.96 -10.86 -28.71
C ALA A 27 -6.98 -11.92 -29.82
N LEU A 28 -6.71 -13.20 -29.51
CA LEU A 28 -6.80 -14.30 -30.48
C LEU A 28 -8.22 -14.55 -31.00
N PHE A 29 -9.23 -14.09 -30.27
CA PHE A 29 -10.65 -14.21 -30.63
C PHE A 29 -11.22 -12.94 -31.28
N LEU A 30 -10.38 -11.96 -31.62
CA LEU A 30 -10.81 -10.79 -32.36
C LEU A 30 -11.21 -11.19 -33.79
N GLY A 31 -12.46 -10.89 -34.18
CA GLY A 31 -12.98 -11.18 -35.52
C GLY A 31 -13.57 -12.57 -35.70
N THR A 32 -13.64 -13.39 -34.64
CA THR A 32 -14.38 -14.65 -34.65
C THR A 32 -15.82 -14.43 -34.21
N GLU A 33 -16.79 -15.09 -34.85
CA GLU A 33 -18.16 -15.16 -34.36
C GLU A 33 -18.18 -16.03 -33.08
N LEU A 34 -18.53 -15.42 -31.96
CA LEU A 34 -18.57 -16.06 -30.64
C LEU A 34 -20.02 -16.14 -30.18
N THR A 35 -20.35 -17.19 -29.43
CA THR A 35 -21.60 -17.22 -28.67
C THR A 35 -21.58 -16.15 -27.57
N GLU A 36 -22.76 -15.69 -27.13
CA GLU A 36 -22.87 -14.64 -26.10
C GLU A 36 -22.13 -15.01 -24.81
N ASP A 37 -22.24 -16.27 -24.38
CA ASP A 37 -21.55 -16.78 -23.19
C ASP A 37 -20.02 -16.71 -23.32
N LEU A 38 -19.50 -17.08 -24.48
CA LEU A 38 -18.06 -17.07 -24.73
C LEU A 38 -17.52 -15.64 -24.86
N GLN A 39 -18.29 -14.74 -25.47
CA GLN A 39 -17.97 -13.32 -25.51
C GLN A 39 -17.90 -12.72 -24.10
N LEU A 40 -18.85 -13.06 -23.21
CA LEU A 40 -18.82 -12.64 -21.82
C LEU A 40 -17.57 -13.18 -21.10
N MET A 41 -17.26 -14.46 -21.26
CA MET A 41 -16.07 -15.07 -20.66
C MET A 41 -14.76 -14.41 -21.12
N ILE A 42 -14.62 -14.14 -22.42
CA ILE A 42 -13.44 -13.47 -22.99
C ILE A 42 -13.34 -12.02 -22.51
N SER A 43 -14.46 -11.30 -22.44
CA SER A 43 -14.49 -9.93 -21.93
C SER A 43 -14.04 -9.86 -20.47
N LEU A 44 -14.53 -10.78 -19.63
CA LEU A 44 -14.13 -10.89 -18.22
C LEU A 44 -12.64 -11.23 -18.10
N THR A 45 -12.15 -12.17 -18.90
CA THR A 45 -10.72 -12.55 -18.94
C THR A 45 -9.85 -11.36 -19.33
N THR A 46 -10.30 -10.54 -20.27
CA THR A 46 -9.62 -9.30 -20.69
C THR A 46 -9.56 -8.28 -19.55
N ILE A 47 -10.70 -8.04 -18.87
CA ILE A 47 -10.77 -7.12 -17.73
C ILE A 47 -9.82 -7.57 -16.62
N ILE A 48 -9.84 -8.86 -16.28
CA ILE A 48 -8.94 -9.45 -15.29
C ILE A 48 -7.48 -9.27 -15.73
N GLY A 49 -7.17 -9.49 -17.01
CA GLY A 49 -5.84 -9.24 -17.59
C GLY A 49 -5.36 -7.80 -17.41
N ILE A 50 -6.22 -6.81 -17.70
CA ILE A 50 -5.92 -5.39 -17.49
C ILE A 50 -5.68 -5.10 -16.00
N LEU A 51 -6.50 -5.65 -15.10
CA LEU A 51 -6.31 -5.49 -13.66
C LEU A 51 -4.96 -6.07 -13.19
N TYR A 52 -4.53 -7.21 -13.74
CA TYR A 52 -3.19 -7.76 -13.50
C TYR A 52 -2.07 -6.82 -13.96
N LEU A 53 -2.21 -6.18 -15.13
CA LEU A 53 -1.24 -5.19 -15.61
C LEU A 53 -1.17 -3.96 -14.69
N VAL A 54 -2.34 -3.44 -14.26
CA VAL A 54 -2.42 -2.30 -13.33
C VAL A 54 -1.78 -2.66 -11.99
N ALA A 55 -2.06 -3.85 -11.46
CA ALA A 55 -1.44 -4.36 -10.24
C ALA A 55 0.08 -4.51 -10.40
N GLY A 56 0.55 -5.10 -11.51
CA GLY A 56 1.97 -5.22 -11.84
C GLY A 56 2.68 -3.87 -11.91
N TYR A 57 2.07 -2.88 -12.57
CA TYR A 57 2.59 -1.51 -12.60
C TYR A 57 2.61 -0.85 -11.21
N GLY A 58 1.58 -1.10 -10.39
CA GLY A 58 1.54 -0.63 -9.01
C GLY A 58 2.64 -1.24 -8.14
N LEU A 59 2.92 -2.53 -8.31
CA LEU A 59 4.02 -3.25 -7.67
C LEU A 59 5.38 -2.70 -8.12
N TYR A 60 5.56 -2.46 -9.43
CA TYR A 60 6.77 -1.85 -9.99
C TYR A 60 7.09 -0.49 -9.34
N LYS A 61 6.07 0.34 -9.13
CA LYS A 61 6.20 1.64 -8.46
C LYS A 61 6.42 1.55 -6.95
N GLY A 62 6.33 0.37 -6.34
CA GLY A 62 6.42 0.24 -4.89
C GLY A 62 5.18 0.75 -4.15
N SER A 63 4.01 0.84 -4.82
CA SER A 63 2.81 1.43 -4.22
C SER A 63 2.05 0.42 -3.36
N ALA A 64 1.67 0.81 -2.13
CA ALA A 64 0.81 0.02 -1.26
C ALA A 64 -0.53 -0.33 -1.91
N ARG A 65 -1.10 0.57 -2.72
CA ARG A 65 -2.35 0.32 -3.46
C ARG A 65 -2.18 -0.79 -4.49
N GLY A 66 -1.03 -0.82 -5.17
CA GLY A 66 -0.69 -1.88 -6.13
C GLY A 66 -0.60 -3.25 -5.44
N TRP A 67 0.00 -3.30 -4.25
CA TRP A 67 0.04 -4.51 -3.45
C TRP A 67 -1.34 -4.99 -3.01
N ILE A 68 -2.20 -4.08 -2.54
CA ILE A 68 -3.58 -4.43 -2.12
C ILE A 68 -4.34 -5.01 -3.32
N LEU A 69 -4.26 -4.34 -4.48
CA LEU A 69 -4.91 -4.81 -5.69
C LEU A 69 -4.39 -6.19 -6.13
N ALA A 70 -3.07 -6.37 -6.14
CA ALA A 70 -2.44 -7.66 -6.45
C ALA A 70 -2.91 -8.78 -5.52
N THR A 71 -3.05 -8.47 -4.23
CA THR A 71 -3.49 -9.40 -3.20
C THR A 71 -4.96 -9.80 -3.41
N ILE A 72 -5.85 -8.83 -3.65
CA ILE A 72 -7.26 -9.08 -3.94
C ILE A 72 -7.42 -9.94 -5.19
N LEU A 73 -6.70 -9.63 -6.27
CA LEU A 73 -6.73 -10.42 -7.50
C LEU A 73 -6.24 -11.85 -7.26
N THR A 74 -5.17 -12.03 -6.49
CA THR A 74 -4.64 -13.37 -6.18
C THR A 74 -5.64 -14.19 -5.37
N ILE A 75 -6.32 -13.58 -4.39
CA ILE A 75 -7.37 -14.24 -3.61
C ILE A 75 -8.54 -14.63 -4.52
N LEU A 76 -8.97 -13.71 -5.39
CA LEU A 76 -10.05 -13.99 -6.34
C LEU A 76 -9.70 -15.17 -7.26
N SER A 77 -8.45 -15.24 -7.75
CA SER A 77 -7.98 -16.35 -8.58
C SER A 77 -7.81 -17.66 -7.81
N LEU A 78 -7.46 -17.62 -6.52
CA LEU A 78 -7.50 -18.81 -5.66
C LEU A 78 -8.92 -19.36 -5.57
N ILE A 79 -9.91 -18.50 -5.28
CA ILE A 79 -11.32 -18.91 -5.21
C ILE A 79 -11.78 -19.47 -6.56
N GLY A 80 -11.47 -18.77 -7.66
CA GLY A 80 -11.80 -19.25 -9.01
C GLY A 80 -11.18 -20.60 -9.32
N SER A 81 -9.92 -20.83 -8.92
CA SER A 81 -9.24 -22.12 -9.13
C SER A 81 -9.87 -23.26 -8.32
N ILE A 82 -10.39 -22.98 -7.12
CA ILE A 82 -11.13 -23.97 -6.32
C ILE A 82 -12.45 -24.32 -7.00
N VAL A 83 -13.23 -23.31 -7.41
CA VAL A 83 -14.55 -23.50 -8.03
C VAL A 83 -14.44 -24.24 -9.36
N CYS A 84 -13.40 -23.97 -10.14
CA CYS A 84 -13.15 -24.63 -11.43
C CYS A 84 -12.30 -25.91 -11.31
N GLU A 85 -12.02 -26.40 -10.10
CA GLU A 85 -11.21 -27.60 -9.83
C GLU A 85 -9.83 -27.61 -10.52
N ASN A 86 -9.24 -26.42 -10.73
CA ASN A 86 -7.95 -26.27 -11.40
C ASN A 86 -6.80 -26.29 -10.38
N TYR A 87 -6.44 -27.50 -9.93
CA TYR A 87 -5.39 -27.70 -8.92
C TYR A 87 -4.00 -27.15 -9.32
N PRO A 88 -3.54 -27.26 -10.58
CA PRO A 88 -2.28 -26.63 -10.99
C PRO A 88 -2.28 -25.10 -10.83
N ALA A 89 -3.35 -24.44 -11.26
CA ALA A 89 -3.48 -22.99 -11.09
C ALA A 89 -3.56 -22.60 -9.60
N LEU A 90 -4.26 -23.39 -8.80
CA LEU A 90 -4.36 -23.20 -7.35
C LEU A 90 -2.98 -23.19 -6.67
N ALA A 91 -2.11 -24.13 -7.04
CA ALA A 91 -0.74 -24.20 -6.51
C ALA A 91 0.07 -22.95 -6.88
N VAL A 92 0.00 -22.52 -8.14
CA VAL A 92 0.69 -21.30 -8.62
C VAL A 92 0.20 -20.06 -7.86
N HIS A 93 -1.12 -19.88 -7.76
CA HIS A 93 -1.71 -18.75 -7.02
C HIS A 93 -1.38 -18.77 -5.53
N SER A 94 -1.25 -19.95 -4.91
CA SER A 94 -0.84 -20.09 -3.52
C SER A 94 0.59 -19.62 -3.30
N VAL A 95 1.52 -20.00 -4.19
CA VAL A 95 2.91 -19.54 -4.13
C VAL A 95 3.01 -18.03 -4.29
N ILE A 96 2.27 -17.45 -5.24
CA ILE A 96 2.24 -16.00 -5.46
C ILE A 96 1.68 -15.27 -4.25
N PHE A 97 0.64 -15.82 -3.62
CA PHE A 97 0.06 -15.24 -2.42
C PHE A 97 1.07 -15.21 -1.26
N VAL A 98 1.81 -16.30 -1.05
CA VAL A 98 2.89 -16.34 -0.05
C VAL A 98 3.99 -15.32 -0.37
N LEU A 99 4.40 -15.21 -1.63
CA LEU A 99 5.38 -14.21 -2.07
C LEU A 99 4.90 -12.77 -1.81
N LEU A 100 3.61 -12.48 -2.05
CA LEU A 100 3.00 -11.18 -1.74
C LEU A 100 3.04 -10.88 -0.25
N LEU A 101 2.74 -11.86 0.60
CA LEU A 101 2.81 -11.70 2.06
C LEU A 101 4.24 -11.43 2.53
N LEU A 102 5.24 -12.13 1.97
CA LEU A 102 6.65 -11.88 2.26
C LEU A 102 7.08 -10.48 1.80
N ALA A 103 6.52 -9.99 0.69
CA ALA A 103 6.80 -8.66 0.17
C ALA A 103 6.04 -7.53 0.89
N ALA A 104 5.07 -7.82 1.77
CA ALA A 104 4.20 -6.82 2.39
C ALA A 104 4.98 -5.69 3.10
N ARG A 105 6.05 -6.05 3.83
CA ARG A 105 6.92 -5.08 4.51
C ARG A 105 7.58 -4.08 3.55
N HIS A 106 7.87 -4.50 2.32
CA HIS A 106 8.49 -3.62 1.32
C HIS A 106 7.55 -2.52 0.85
N TYR A 107 6.25 -2.79 0.83
CA TYR A 107 5.21 -1.82 0.44
C TYR A 107 4.72 -0.95 1.60
N GLY A 108 5.43 -0.95 2.75
CA GLY A 108 5.05 -0.19 3.94
C GLY A 108 3.87 -0.77 4.71
N ILE A 109 3.42 -1.98 4.38
CA ILE A 109 2.29 -2.63 5.03
C ILE A 109 2.79 -3.30 6.29
N THR A 110 2.62 -2.59 7.39
CA THR A 110 2.99 -3.09 8.70
C THR A 110 1.84 -3.93 9.23
N ILE A 111 2.01 -5.25 9.26
CA ILE A 111 1.02 -6.21 9.82
C ILE A 111 0.96 -6.12 11.36
N ARG A 112 1.77 -5.26 12.00
CA ARG A 112 1.65 -5.02 13.44
C ARG A 112 0.32 -4.34 13.73
N LYS A 113 -0.45 -4.94 14.64
CA LYS A 113 -1.54 -4.29 15.38
C LYS A 113 -1.03 -2.91 15.80
N ALA A 114 -1.71 -1.84 15.36
CA ALA A 114 -1.53 -0.53 15.96
C ALA A 114 -1.66 -0.73 17.47
N ARG A 115 -0.58 -0.55 18.22
CA ARG A 115 -0.65 -0.58 19.68
C ARG A 115 -1.70 0.49 20.01
N PRO A 116 -2.78 0.17 20.74
CA PRO A 116 -3.74 1.19 21.10
C PRO A 116 -2.96 2.31 21.78
N SER A 117 -3.01 3.51 21.20
CA SER A 117 -2.56 4.72 21.86
C SER A 117 -3.55 4.96 22.99
N ILE A 118 -3.42 4.19 24.07
CA ILE A 118 -4.01 4.58 25.34
C ILE A 118 -3.36 5.93 25.63
N PRO A 119 -4.12 7.04 25.68
CA PRO A 119 -3.55 8.30 26.10
C PRO A 119 -3.12 8.08 27.54
N PHE A 120 -1.83 7.85 27.73
CA PHE A 120 -1.23 7.84 29.05
C PHE A 120 -1.44 9.26 29.57
N PRO A 121 -2.19 9.48 30.67
CA PRO A 121 -2.25 10.80 31.25
C PRO A 121 -0.82 11.20 31.61
N SER A 122 -0.41 12.36 31.11
CA SER A 122 0.80 13.06 31.56
C SER A 122 0.91 12.89 33.08
N PRO A 123 2.04 12.41 33.63
CA PRO A 123 2.18 12.32 35.08
C PRO A 123 1.97 13.72 35.65
N ALA A 124 0.87 13.86 36.38
CA ALA A 124 0.50 15.07 37.08
C ALA A 124 1.67 15.46 37.97
N THR A 125 2.34 16.55 37.61
CA THR A 125 3.22 17.28 38.52
C THR A 125 2.45 17.51 39.82
N PRO A 126 2.97 17.08 40.98
CA PRO A 126 2.26 17.19 42.23
C PRO A 126 2.01 18.66 42.54
N VAL A 127 0.73 19.00 42.72
CA VAL A 127 0.27 20.26 43.27
C VAL A 127 0.79 20.32 44.71
N THR A 128 1.76 21.20 44.97
CA THR A 128 2.02 21.70 46.32
C THR A 128 1.83 23.20 46.30
N THR A 129 0.80 23.60 47.02
CA THR A 129 0.32 24.95 47.28
C THR A 129 1.38 25.84 47.92
N VAL A 130 1.64 27.01 47.34
CA VAL A 130 1.92 28.23 48.11
C VAL A 130 1.21 29.40 47.44
N GLN A 131 0.08 29.83 48.03
CA GLN A 131 -0.46 31.16 47.79
C GLN A 131 0.48 32.18 48.47
N LEU A 132 1.00 33.14 47.71
CA LEU A 132 1.49 34.42 48.22
C LEU A 132 0.99 35.54 47.28
N PRO A 133 0.66 36.74 47.82
CA PRO A 133 -0.29 37.66 47.23
C PRO A 133 0.34 38.61 46.20
N SER A 134 -0.48 38.98 45.23
CA SER A 134 -0.53 40.26 44.50
C SER A 134 0.61 41.26 44.69
N ARG A 135 1.37 41.57 43.62
CA ARG A 135 1.73 42.96 43.31
C ARG A 135 2.25 43.14 41.87
N LYS A 136 1.48 43.93 41.10
CA LYS A 136 1.89 44.97 40.15
C LYS A 136 3.36 45.02 39.69
N SER A 137 3.51 45.14 38.37
CA SER A 137 4.67 45.68 37.62
C SER A 137 5.94 44.84 37.74
N GLN A 138 6.57 44.38 36.66
CA GLN A 138 7.27 45.26 35.73
C GLN A 138 7.43 44.60 34.36
N ILE A 139 6.97 45.33 33.35
CA ILE A 139 7.45 45.21 31.97
C ILE A 139 8.91 45.66 32.00
N PHE A 140 9.85 44.78 31.65
CA PHE A 140 11.22 45.19 31.34
C PHE A 140 11.53 44.81 29.89
N VAL A 141 11.19 45.73 28.99
CA VAL A 141 11.59 45.70 27.58
C VAL A 141 13.08 45.96 27.51
N LYS A 142 13.84 44.95 27.10
CA LYS A 142 15.23 45.10 26.69
C LYS A 142 15.26 45.78 25.31
N ARG A 143 15.50 47.10 25.25
CA ARG A 143 15.98 47.75 24.02
C ARG A 143 17.24 48.58 24.28
N ARG A 144 18.16 48.36 23.35
CA ARG A 144 19.54 48.80 23.26
C ARG A 144 19.60 50.04 22.35
N LYS A 145 20.59 50.90 22.60
CA LYS A 145 21.41 51.72 21.67
C LYS A 145 21.40 53.23 21.93
N ASP A 146 22.62 53.70 22.19
CA ASP A 146 23.34 54.79 21.53
C ASP A 146 22.63 56.15 21.37
N LEU A 147 23.18 57.18 22.01
CA LEU A 147 23.65 58.45 21.41
C LEU A 147 24.08 59.36 22.59
N ASN A 148 25.37 59.62 22.83
CA ASN A 148 26.25 60.61 22.20
C ASN A 148 25.82 62.09 22.35
N SER A 149 26.83 62.90 22.69
CA SER A 149 27.01 64.37 22.67
C SER A 149 26.36 65.18 23.79
N PHE A 150 27.13 65.71 24.75
CA PHE A 150 28.06 66.86 24.69
C PHE A 150 27.37 68.22 24.75
N TYR A 151 27.84 69.00 25.74
CA TYR A 151 27.58 70.40 26.10
C TYR A 151 26.30 70.74 26.85
#